data_AF-A0A2P1NSU7-F1
#
_entry.id   AF-A0A2P1NSU7-F1
#
_cell.length_a   1.000
_cell.length_b   1.000
_cell.length_c   1.000
_cell.angle_alpha   90.00
_cell.angle_beta   90.00
_cell.angle_gamma   90.00
#
_symmetry.space_group_name_H-M   'P 1'
#
loop_
_entity.id
_entity.type
_entity.pdbx_description
1 polymer ?
#
loop_
_entity_poly.entity_id
_entity_poly.type
_entity_poly.pdbx_seq_one_letter_code
_entity_poly.pdbx_strand_id
1 'polypeptide(L)'
;HSMKSTKRFLAKLSEVTDPLGNVNVLRLVRLIMFDTSNNLFLRIPTDGNEIVLKIQKYFDAWEALILKPDIFFKFSWLYKKYEKSANELKKAIEILIEQKRRELSTSEKLDEHVDFASELIFAQNHGVLTADNVNQCILEMLIAAP
;
A
#
# COMPACT_ATOMS: atom_id res chain seq x y z
N HIS A 1 11.46 5.28 -12.36
CA HIS A 1 11.21 4.51 -11.12
C HIS A 1 11.14 3.01 -11.39
N SER A 2 10.19 2.53 -12.21
CA SER A 2 10.01 1.09 -12.52
C SER A 2 11.29 0.32 -12.89
N MET A 3 12.08 0.78 -13.87
CA MET A 3 13.33 0.08 -14.26
C MET A 3 14.35 -0.08 -13.11
N LYS A 4 14.43 0.90 -12.20
CA LYS A 4 15.34 0.85 -11.04
C LYS A 4 14.86 -0.19 -10.04
N SER A 5 13.55 -0.21 -9.76
CA SER A 5 12.89 -1.20 -8.91
C SER A 5 13.08 -2.61 -9.47
N THR A 6 12.79 -2.82 -10.75
CA THR A 6 12.99 -4.10 -11.44
C THR A 6 14.43 -4.59 -11.33
N LYS A 7 15.43 -3.76 -11.67
CA LYS A 7 16.84 -4.14 -11.56
C LYS A 7 17.21 -4.55 -10.12
N ARG A 8 16.73 -3.82 -9.11
CA ARG A 8 17.03 -4.12 -7.71
C ARG A 8 16.42 -5.46 -7.25
N PHE A 9 15.18 -5.76 -7.65
CA PHE A 9 14.55 -7.03 -7.29
C PHE A 9 15.07 -8.22 -8.11
N LEU A 10 15.44 -8.02 -9.38
CA LEU A 10 16.12 -9.07 -10.17
C LEU A 10 17.51 -9.40 -9.60
N ALA A 11 18.23 -8.43 -9.06
CA ALA A 11 19.49 -8.68 -8.35
C ALA A 11 19.31 -9.50 -7.05
N LYS A 12 18.08 -9.60 -6.54
CA LYS A 12 17.69 -10.32 -5.32
C LYS A 12 16.74 -11.48 -5.60
N LEU A 13 16.83 -12.08 -6.79
CA LEU A 13 15.92 -13.13 -7.23
C LEU A 13 15.85 -14.32 -6.26
N SER A 14 16.95 -14.62 -5.56
CA SER A 14 17.00 -15.66 -4.53
C SER A 14 15.98 -15.47 -3.39
N GLU A 15 15.52 -14.24 -3.10
CA GLU A 15 14.52 -13.96 -2.07
C GLU A 15 13.09 -14.43 -2.47
N VAL A 16 12.88 -14.72 -3.75
CA VAL A 16 11.60 -15.16 -4.32
C VAL A 16 11.70 -16.50 -5.06
N THR A 17 12.82 -17.20 -4.95
CA THR A 17 13.06 -18.49 -5.61
C THR A 17 13.05 -19.62 -4.59
N ASP A 18 12.36 -20.72 -4.91
CA ASP A 18 12.33 -21.90 -4.05
C ASP A 18 13.62 -22.76 -4.16
N PRO A 19 13.83 -23.75 -3.29
CA PRO A 19 15.02 -24.62 -3.35
C PRO A 19 15.15 -25.45 -4.64
N LEU A 20 14.07 -25.59 -5.43
CA LEU A 20 14.07 -26.29 -6.71
C LEU A 20 14.43 -25.35 -7.88
N GLY A 21 14.61 -24.05 -7.61
CA GLY A 21 14.93 -23.03 -8.62
C GLY A 21 13.70 -22.38 -9.26
N ASN A 22 12.48 -22.64 -8.77
CA ASN A 22 11.28 -22.00 -9.30
C ASN A 22 11.11 -20.60 -8.72
N VAL A 23 11.00 -19.61 -9.60
CA VAL A 23 10.76 -18.21 -9.21
C VAL A 23 9.27 -18.01 -8.95
N ASN A 24 8.93 -17.45 -7.79
CA ASN A 24 7.58 -16.92 -7.55
C ASN A 24 7.41 -15.58 -8.29
N VAL A 25 7.14 -15.68 -9.59
CA VAL A 25 7.00 -14.52 -10.50
C VAL A 25 5.91 -13.55 -10.01
N LEU A 26 4.80 -14.07 -9.51
CA LEU A 26 3.71 -13.24 -9.01
C LEU A 26 4.14 -12.37 -7.82
N ARG A 27 4.83 -12.97 -6.85
CA ARG A 27 5.39 -12.22 -5.70
C ARG A 27 6.42 -11.20 -6.16
N LEU A 28 7.30 -11.58 -7.09
CA LEU A 28 8.32 -10.68 -7.65
C LEU A 28 7.70 -9.44 -8.30
N VAL A 29 6.69 -9.63 -9.17
CA VAL A 29 6.01 -8.52 -9.86
C VAL A 29 5.30 -7.63 -8.84
N ARG A 30 4.59 -8.19 -7.85
CA ARG A 30 3.93 -7.40 -6.79
C ARG A 30 4.90 -6.54 -5.99
N LEU A 31 6.06 -7.08 -5.64
CA LEU A 31 7.10 -6.32 -4.93
C LEU A 31 7.65 -5.17 -5.78
N ILE A 32 7.88 -5.42 -7.08
CA ILE A 32 8.34 -4.38 -8.03
C ILE A 32 7.27 -3.29 -8.19
N MET A 33 6.00 -3.68 -8.36
CA MET A 33 4.88 -2.74 -8.54
C MET A 33 4.66 -1.89 -7.29
N PHE A 34 4.60 -2.51 -6.11
CA PHE A 34 4.46 -1.79 -4.85
C PHE A 34 5.60 -0.79 -4.64
N ASP A 35 6.85 -1.24 -4.81
CA ASP A 35 7.99 -0.34 -4.65
C ASP A 35 8.01 0.79 -5.69
N THR A 36 7.58 0.52 -6.91
CA THR A 36 7.46 1.55 -7.95
C THR A 36 6.42 2.60 -7.54
N SER A 37 5.23 2.16 -7.12
CA SER A 37 4.15 3.04 -6.65
C SER A 37 4.58 3.85 -5.43
N ASN A 38 5.19 3.22 -4.43
CA ASN A 38 5.68 3.91 -3.25
C ASN A 38 6.71 4.99 -3.64
N ASN A 39 7.73 4.65 -4.43
CA ASN A 39 8.76 5.61 -4.84
C ASN A 39 8.23 6.76 -5.72
N LEU A 40 7.05 6.61 -6.32
CA LEU A 40 6.43 7.64 -7.14
C LEU A 40 5.47 8.51 -6.33
N PHE A 41 4.63 7.90 -5.49
CA PHE A 41 3.45 8.53 -4.92
C PHE A 41 3.50 8.82 -3.42
N LEU A 42 4.33 8.11 -2.64
CA LEU A 42 4.37 8.26 -1.17
C LEU A 42 5.79 8.54 -0.64
N ARG A 43 6.78 7.81 -1.18
CA ARG A 43 8.22 7.96 -0.94
C ARG A 43 8.67 7.71 0.50
N ILE A 44 7.98 6.83 1.21
CA ILE A 44 8.34 6.44 2.59
C ILE A 44 9.12 5.12 2.57
N PRO A 45 10.26 5.00 3.27
CA PRO A 45 10.94 3.73 3.44
C PRO A 45 10.00 2.68 4.07
N THR A 46 9.85 1.51 3.45
CA THR A 46 8.89 0.50 3.90
C THR A 46 9.38 -0.91 3.60
N ASP A 47 9.03 -1.87 4.46
CA ASP A 47 9.19 -3.30 4.13
C ASP A 47 8.12 -3.72 3.11
N GLY A 48 8.53 -3.80 1.84
CA GLY A 48 7.65 -4.22 0.76
C GLY A 48 7.07 -5.63 0.93
N ASN A 49 7.77 -6.54 1.62
CA ASN A 49 7.26 -7.90 1.84
C ASN A 49 6.04 -7.87 2.77
N GLU A 50 6.12 -7.11 3.85
CA GLU A 50 5.03 -7.00 4.81
C GLU A 50 3.79 -6.37 4.16
N ILE A 51 3.97 -5.26 3.45
CA ILE A 51 2.84 -4.55 2.83
C ILE A 51 2.23 -5.38 1.70
N VAL A 52 3.01 -5.98 0.81
CA VAL A 52 2.48 -6.83 -0.27
C VAL A 52 1.66 -8.00 0.29
N LEU A 53 2.07 -8.59 1.42
CA LEU A 53 1.27 -9.64 2.07
C LEU A 53 -0.06 -9.10 2.61
N LYS A 54 -0.09 -7.90 3.18
CA LYS A 54 -1.35 -7.26 3.63
C LYS A 54 -2.25 -6.87 2.45
N ILE A 55 -1.67 -6.40 1.35
CA ILE A 55 -2.39 -6.11 0.10
C ILE A 55 -3.06 -7.36 -0.45
N GLN A 56 -2.35 -8.49 -0.49
CA GLN A 56 -2.94 -9.76 -0.92
C GLN A 56 -4.14 -10.16 -0.05
N LYS A 57 -4.00 -10.11 1.28
CA LYS A 57 -5.09 -10.41 2.20
C LYS A 57 -6.28 -9.44 2.06
N TYR A 58 -6.01 -8.18 1.73
CA TYR A 58 -7.04 -7.19 1.43
C TYR A 58 -7.82 -7.57 0.17
N PHE A 59 -7.12 -7.95 -0.91
CA PHE A 59 -7.77 -8.41 -2.13
C PHE A 59 -8.57 -9.70 -1.92
N ASP A 60 -8.05 -10.66 -1.15
CA ASP A 60 -8.80 -11.87 -0.78
C ASP A 60 -10.09 -11.51 -0.02
N ALA A 61 -10.02 -10.54 0.89
CA ALA A 61 -11.16 -10.04 1.63
C ALA A 61 -12.17 -9.33 0.73
N TRP A 62 -11.69 -8.50 -0.19
CA TRP A 62 -12.52 -7.79 -1.15
C TRP A 62 -13.27 -8.76 -2.06
N GLU A 63 -12.57 -9.71 -2.68
CA GLU A 63 -13.16 -10.74 -3.54
C GLU A 63 -14.19 -11.60 -2.77
N ALA A 64 -13.87 -11.98 -1.53
CA ALA A 64 -14.76 -12.82 -0.73
C ALA A 64 -16.06 -12.11 -0.32
N LEU A 65 -16.04 -10.79 -0.14
CA LEU A 65 -17.16 -10.01 0.42
C LEU A 65 -18.00 -9.28 -0.63
N ILE A 66 -17.45 -8.95 -1.79
CA ILE A 66 -18.08 -8.02 -2.76
C ILE A 66 -19.48 -8.45 -3.24
N LEU A 67 -19.76 -9.75 -3.32
CA LEU A 67 -21.07 -10.28 -3.73
C LEU A 67 -21.85 -10.92 -2.57
N LYS A 68 -21.42 -10.75 -1.31
CA LYS A 68 -22.13 -11.33 -0.17
C LYS A 68 -23.39 -10.54 0.14
N PRO A 69 -24.55 -11.20 0.34
CA PRO A 69 -25.78 -10.52 0.70
C PRO A 69 -25.71 -9.97 2.12
N ASP A 70 -26.49 -8.94 2.44
CA ASP A 70 -26.52 -8.29 3.76
C ASP A 70 -26.73 -9.26 4.93
N ILE A 71 -27.47 -10.36 4.71
CA ILE A 71 -27.70 -11.38 5.73
C ILE A 71 -26.39 -12.06 6.20
N PHE A 72 -25.39 -12.16 5.33
CA PHE A 72 -24.06 -12.67 5.68
C PHE A 72 -23.40 -11.81 6.77
N PHE A 73 -23.54 -10.49 6.68
CA PHE A 73 -22.97 -9.52 7.61
C PHE A 73 -23.73 -9.43 8.94
N LYS A 74 -24.88 -10.09 9.08
CA LYS A 74 -25.52 -10.26 10.39
C LYS A 74 -24.76 -11.25 11.28
N PHE A 75 -23.96 -12.14 10.68
CA PHE A 75 -23.20 -13.15 11.40
C PHE A 75 -21.72 -12.74 11.48
N SER A 76 -21.37 -11.95 12.50
CA SER A 76 -20.03 -11.35 12.62
C SER A 76 -18.85 -12.33 12.48
N TRP A 77 -18.98 -13.54 13.01
CA TRP A 77 -17.94 -14.57 12.88
C TRP A 77 -17.59 -14.96 11.43
N LEU A 78 -18.51 -14.78 10.46
CA LEU A 78 -18.30 -15.15 9.06
C LEU A 78 -17.40 -14.16 8.32
N TYR A 79 -17.41 -12.88 8.71
CA TYR A 79 -16.64 -11.84 8.02
C TYR A 79 -15.50 -11.23 8.84
N LYS A 80 -15.43 -11.48 10.16
CA LYS A 80 -14.38 -10.94 11.05
C LYS A 80 -12.95 -11.16 10.55
N LYS A 81 -12.67 -12.29 9.89
CA LYS A 81 -11.35 -12.55 9.29
C LYS A 81 -11.02 -11.53 8.19
N TYR A 82 -11.98 -11.24 7.32
CA TYR A 82 -11.83 -10.31 6.20
C TYR A 82 -11.78 -8.86 6.68
N GLU A 83 -12.61 -8.50 7.67
CA GLU A 83 -12.54 -7.21 8.36
C GLU A 83 -11.16 -6.99 8.98
N LYS A 84 -10.59 -8.02 9.63
CA LYS A 84 -9.23 -7.96 10.16
C LYS A 84 -8.20 -7.70 9.06
N SER A 85 -8.27 -8.42 7.95
CA SER A 85 -7.37 -8.22 6.80
C SER A 85 -7.44 -6.81 6.23
N ALA A 86 -8.65 -6.26 6.07
CA ALA A 86 -8.85 -4.89 5.61
C ALA A 86 -8.25 -3.86 6.58
N ASN A 87 -8.52 -4.04 7.88
CA ASN A 87 -8.03 -3.15 8.93
C ASN A 87 -6.50 -3.23 9.11
N GLU A 88 -5.89 -4.40 8.92
CA GLU A 88 -4.44 -4.56 8.99
C GLU A 88 -3.73 -3.75 7.90
N LEU A 89 -4.24 -3.76 6.66
CA LEU A 89 -3.67 -2.96 5.58
C LEU A 89 -3.91 -1.47 5.84
N LYS A 90 -5.15 -1.07 6.18
CA LYS A 90 -5.50 0.33 6.46
C LYS A 90 -4.56 0.94 7.51
N LYS A 91 -4.38 0.25 8.64
CA LYS A 91 -3.49 0.71 9.72
C LYS A 91 -2.03 0.78 9.28
N ALA A 92 -1.55 -0.17 8.48
CA ALA A 92 -0.19 -0.13 7.97
C ALA A 92 0.04 1.10 7.09
N ILE A 93 -0.89 1.42 6.20
CA ILE A 93 -0.81 2.61 5.34
C ILE A 93 -0.94 3.91 6.17
N GLU A 94 -1.83 3.96 7.16
CA GLU A 94 -1.95 5.13 8.06
C GLU A 94 -0.64 5.46 8.78
N ILE A 95 0.12 4.44 9.21
CA ILE A 95 1.44 4.64 9.81
C ILE A 95 2.40 5.29 8.81
N LEU A 96 2.41 4.84 7.55
CA LEU A 96 3.27 5.42 6.51
C LEU A 96 2.88 6.86 6.17
N ILE A 97 1.58 7.16 6.11
CA ILE A 97 1.09 8.52 5.88
C ILE A 97 1.48 9.43 7.04
N GLU A 98 1.42 8.93 8.27
CA GLU A 98 1.83 9.71 9.44
C GLU A 98 3.33 9.99 9.44
N GLN A 99 4.15 9.02 9.00
CA GLN A 99 5.57 9.27 8.73
C GLN A 99 5.75 10.34 7.65
N LYS A 100 4.97 10.28 6.57
CA LYS A 100 5.02 11.29 5.49
C LYS A 100 4.67 12.69 6.01
N ARG A 101 3.63 12.83 6.85
CA ARG A 101 3.27 14.10 7.47
C ARG A 101 4.41 14.69 8.29
N ARG A 102 5.10 13.85 9.06
CA ARG A 102 6.27 14.28 9.87
C ARG A 102 7.40 14.77 8.98
N GLU A 103 7.78 14.01 7.94
CA GLU A 103 8.83 14.42 7.00
C GLU A 103 8.51 15.76 6.34
N LEU A 104 7.26 15.96 5.90
CA LEU A 104 6.81 17.21 5.29
C LEU A 104 6.84 18.39 6.27
N SER A 105 6.47 18.17 7.53
CA SER A 105 6.49 19.23 8.56
C SER A 105 7.90 19.70 8.93
N THR A 106 8.91 18.85 8.73
CA THR A 106 10.32 19.14 9.04
C THR A 106 11.13 19.61 7.83
N SER A 107 10.56 19.58 6.62
CA SER A 107 11.26 19.92 5.39
C SER A 107 11.39 21.44 5.21
N GLU A 108 12.61 21.95 5.07
CA GLU A 108 12.89 23.38 4.82
C GLU A 108 12.57 23.82 3.38
N LYS A 109 12.43 22.88 2.44
CA LYS A 109 12.14 23.15 1.02
C LYS A 109 10.95 22.32 0.56
N LEU A 110 9.75 22.90 0.62
CA LEU A 110 8.54 22.23 0.14
C LEU A 110 8.54 22.00 -1.40
N ASP A 111 9.21 22.86 -2.17
CA ASP A 111 9.05 22.90 -3.63
C ASP A 111 9.84 21.82 -4.40
N GLU A 112 10.90 21.23 -3.83
CA GLU A 112 11.74 20.27 -4.59
C GLU A 112 11.17 18.84 -4.62
N HIS A 113 10.21 18.49 -3.75
CA HIS A 113 9.79 17.11 -3.54
C HIS A 113 8.27 16.90 -3.37
N VAL A 114 7.46 17.63 -4.13
CA VAL A 114 6.01 17.37 -4.18
C VAL A 114 5.75 16.04 -4.89
N ASP A 115 5.05 15.14 -4.21
CA ASP A 115 4.51 13.89 -4.75
C ASP A 115 3.02 13.81 -4.41
N PHE A 116 2.35 12.79 -4.93
CA PHE A 116 0.90 12.62 -4.78
C PHE A 116 0.44 12.68 -3.31
N ALA A 117 1.13 11.99 -2.40
CA ALA A 117 0.79 12.03 -0.97
C ALA A 117 0.99 13.44 -0.38
N SER A 118 2.07 14.13 -0.77
CA SER A 118 2.30 15.52 -0.35
C SER A 118 1.17 16.45 -0.79
N GLU A 119 0.70 16.36 -2.04
CA GLU A 119 -0.41 17.18 -2.55
C GLU A 119 -1.69 16.96 -1.75
N LEU A 120 -2.04 15.70 -1.46
CA LEU A 120 -3.23 15.36 -0.68
C LEU A 120 -3.14 15.87 0.77
N ILE A 121 -1.97 15.74 1.39
CA ILE A 121 -1.72 16.25 2.75
C ILE A 121 -1.81 17.78 2.77
N PHE A 122 -1.27 18.48 1.77
CA PHE A 122 -1.42 19.93 1.67
C PHE A 122 -2.86 20.34 1.44
N ALA A 123 -3.60 19.67 0.57
CA ALA A 123 -5.03 19.91 0.38
C ALA A 123 -5.83 19.70 1.68
N GLN A 124 -5.50 18.67 2.47
CA GLN A 124 -6.07 18.47 3.81
C GLN A 124 -5.76 19.63 4.75
N ASN A 125 -4.51 20.11 4.78
CA ASN A 125 -4.11 21.23 5.65
C ASN A 125 -4.85 22.54 5.29
N HIS A 126 -5.26 22.71 4.03
CA HIS A 126 -6.08 23.84 3.58
C HIS A 126 -7.60 23.60 3.72
N GLY A 127 -8.01 22.47 4.33
CA GLY A 127 -9.42 22.15 4.55
C GLY A 127 -10.17 21.65 3.31
N VAL A 128 -9.48 21.33 2.21
CA VAL A 128 -10.09 20.82 0.97
C VAL A 128 -10.43 19.34 1.08
N LEU A 129 -9.59 18.56 1.79
CA LEU A 129 -9.77 17.13 2.02
C LEU A 129 -9.87 16.80 3.50
N THR A 130 -10.66 15.77 3.83
CA THR A 130 -10.65 15.17 5.17
C THR A 130 -9.47 14.21 5.31
N ALA A 131 -9.07 13.90 6.55
CA ALA A 131 -8.03 12.91 6.81
C ALA A 131 -8.40 11.52 6.25
N ASP A 132 -9.68 11.14 6.34
CA ASP A 132 -10.17 9.88 5.79
C ASP A 132 -10.05 9.83 4.26
N ASN A 133 -10.36 10.93 3.56
CA ASN A 133 -10.19 11.02 2.11
C ASN A 133 -8.71 10.85 1.72
N VAL A 134 -7.79 11.55 2.41
CA VAL A 134 -6.34 11.42 2.16
C VAL A 134 -5.88 9.99 2.37
N ASN A 135 -6.26 9.38 3.50
CA ASN A 135 -5.85 8.02 3.83
C ASN A 135 -6.34 7.00 2.79
N GLN A 136 -7.60 7.13 2.36
CA GLN A 136 -8.20 6.25 1.36
C GLN A 136 -7.58 6.44 -0.03
N CYS A 137 -7.36 7.67 -0.49
CA CYS A 137 -6.75 7.92 -1.80
C CYS A 137 -5.31 7.39 -1.89
N ILE A 138 -4.51 7.54 -0.83
CA ILE A 138 -3.16 7.00 -0.79
C ILE A 138 -3.18 5.46 -0.77
N LEU A 139 -4.09 4.86 0.02
CA LEU A 139 -4.29 3.41 0.02
C LEU A 139 -4.61 2.90 -1.39
N GLU A 140 -5.62 3.47 -2.04
CA GLU A 140 -6.06 3.09 -3.39
C GLU A 140 -4.93 3.21 -4.42
N MET A 141 -4.16 4.29 -4.36
CA MET A 141 -3.03 4.50 -5.27
C MET A 141 -1.94 3.43 -5.09
N LEU A 142 -1.67 3.00 -3.86
CA LEU A 142 -0.63 2.00 -3.57
C LEU A 142 -1.06 0.57 -3.95
N ILE A 143 -2.35 0.26 -3.87
CA ILE A 143 -2.88 -1.07 -4.22
C ILE A 143 -3.29 -1.21 -5.69
N ALA A 144 -3.35 -0.12 -6.46
CA ALA A 144 -3.80 -0.17 -7.86
C ALA A 144 -2.85 -0.94 -8.79
N ALA A 145 -1.55 -0.99 -8.48
CA ALA A 145 -0.54 -1.64 -9.32
C ALA A 145 -0.18 -3.09 -8.92
N PRO A 146 0.05 -3.43 -7.63
CA PRO A 146 0.40 -4.78 -7.18
C PRO A 146 -0.81 -5.71 -6.96
#